data_AF-A0A8T5IV99-F1
#
_entry.id   AF-A0A8T5IV99-F1
#
_cell.length_a   1.000
_cell.length_b   1.000
_cell.length_c   1.000
_cell.angle_alpha   90.00
_cell.angle_beta   90.00
_cell.angle_gamma   90.00
#
_symmetry.space_group_name_H-M   'P 1'
#
loop_
_entity.id
_entity.type
_entity.pdbx_description
1 polymer ?
#
loop_
_entity_poly.entity_id
_entity_poly.type
_entity_poly.pdbx_seq_one_letter_code
_entity_poly.pdbx_strand_id
1 'polypeptide(L)'
;MKQMKKGSISISTTLIVVLIIAIIMIGLTLFFIRDRTDDASQQVERYSSTVQTQVTITSPVHNSIAYSGNEVFFEAQTDSSVTNYFWYVDGDEIPDHTGSSFSYIYQEPGDYEIELKAVGPAGTDEKSILLHVYSKNLKNMNKYSQNPIFLTPATSSRGIAWENLHKIIPLAVWSEDNSLTHYPLRAYNFKSVPSATELTNLMKGNSFGYITETNKVSAGLREHLNPQDQNAYFDFWTAISSVVVIDPDNEDDALLAALFAAYSNSPLLFLDNTNYNGYKPIMTGKKIYWVGSLDTNLQNFVISQQNTHYSNAQLKSTTNNRIVDLNARVS
;
A
#
# COMPACT_ATOMS: atom_id res chain seq x y z
N MET A 1 -16.89 68.61 81.76
CA MET A 1 -17.51 68.34 80.45
C MET A 1 -16.97 69.33 79.42
N LYS A 2 -16.25 68.86 78.40
CA LYS A 2 -15.66 69.68 77.34
C LYS A 2 -16.63 69.64 76.15
N GLN A 3 -17.36 70.73 75.88
CA GLN A 3 -18.22 70.79 74.70
C GLN A 3 -17.36 70.98 73.45
N MET A 4 -17.44 70.01 72.52
CA MET A 4 -16.86 70.14 71.19
C MET A 4 -17.77 71.01 70.32
N LYS A 5 -17.25 72.15 69.82
CA LYS A 5 -17.88 72.95 68.76
C LYS A 5 -17.94 72.11 67.49
N LYS A 6 -19.15 71.74 67.04
CA LYS A 6 -19.39 71.24 65.68
C LYS A 6 -19.25 72.42 64.71
N GLY A 7 -18.18 72.43 63.91
CA GLY A 7 -18.05 73.35 62.78
C GLY A 7 -18.99 72.91 61.66
N SER A 8 -19.91 73.79 61.24
CA SER A 8 -20.70 73.62 60.03
C SER A 8 -19.85 73.98 58.81
N ILE A 9 -19.62 73.03 57.91
CA ILE A 9 -18.98 73.29 56.62
C ILE A 9 -20.06 73.84 55.68
N SER A 10 -19.98 75.11 55.28
CA SER A 10 -20.83 75.63 54.20
C SER A 10 -20.20 75.26 52.86
N ILE A 11 -20.78 74.25 52.20
CA ILE A 11 -20.38 73.88 50.85
C ILE A 11 -21.10 74.82 49.88
N SER A 12 -20.35 75.59 49.10
CA SER A 12 -20.92 76.44 48.06
C SER A 12 -21.66 75.58 47.03
N THR A 13 -22.85 76.03 46.61
CA THR A 13 -23.66 75.36 45.57
C THR A 13 -22.86 75.07 44.31
N THR A 14 -21.92 75.96 43.95
CA THR A 14 -21.01 75.78 42.81
C THR A 14 -20.09 74.56 43.00
N LEU A 15 -19.59 74.31 44.22
CA LEU A 15 -18.73 73.16 44.51
C LEU A 15 -19.52 71.84 44.41
N ILE A 16 -20.78 71.84 44.85
CA ILE A 16 -21.67 70.67 44.74
C ILE A 16 -21.93 70.34 43.26
N VAL A 17 -22.25 71.34 42.44
CA VAL A 17 -22.49 71.15 41.01
C VAL A 17 -21.24 70.62 40.30
N VAL A 18 -20.07 71.16 40.60
CA VAL A 18 -18.80 70.67 40.03
C VAL A 18 -18.51 69.22 40.44
N LEU A 19 -18.78 68.85 41.69
CA LEU A 19 -18.57 67.48 42.17
C LEU A 19 -19.52 66.49 41.47
N ILE A 20 -20.78 66.86 41.28
CA ILE A 20 -21.78 66.04 40.57
C ILE A 20 -21.35 65.83 39.11
N ILE A 21 -20.91 66.90 38.42
CA ILE A 21 -20.41 66.80 37.04
C ILE A 21 -19.18 65.89 36.99
N ALA A 22 -18.24 66.02 37.93
CA ALA A 22 -17.06 65.16 37.98
C ALA A 22 -17.43 63.68 38.17
N ILE A 23 -18.39 63.36 39.05
CA ILE A 23 -18.87 61.98 39.26
C ILE A 23 -19.53 61.43 37.99
N ILE A 24 -20.35 62.23 37.31
CA ILE A 24 -20.99 61.82 36.04
C ILE A 24 -19.93 61.55 34.97
N MET A 25 -18.93 62.43 34.85
CA MET A 25 -17.83 62.27 33.88
C MET A 25 -16.98 61.03 34.16
N ILE A 26 -16.73 60.73 35.45
CA ILE A 26 -16.04 59.49 35.87
C ILE A 26 -16.91 58.26 35.56
N GLY A 27 -18.20 58.32 35.85
CA GLY A 27 -19.13 57.23 35.53
C GLY A 27 -19.21 56.94 34.03
N LEU A 28 -19.27 57.99 33.20
CA LEU A 28 -19.26 57.88 31.75
C LEU A 28 -17.95 57.31 31.22
N THR A 29 -16.80 57.77 31.72
CA THR A 29 -15.49 57.23 31.29
C THR A 29 -15.35 55.76 31.66
N LEU A 30 -15.75 55.36 32.87
CA LEU A 30 -15.75 53.94 33.27
C LEU A 30 -16.71 53.10 32.42
N PHE A 31 -17.87 53.63 32.07
CA PHE A 31 -18.81 52.97 31.16
C PHE A 31 -18.20 52.75 29.77
N PHE A 32 -17.59 53.79 29.17
CA PHE A 32 -16.92 53.68 27.87
C PHE A 32 -15.70 52.75 27.88
N ILE A 33 -14.95 52.71 28.98
CA ILE A 33 -13.83 51.77 29.15
C ILE A 33 -14.36 50.34 29.17
N ARG A 34 -15.40 50.09 29.98
CA ARG A 34 -16.04 48.77 30.09
C ARG A 34 -16.59 48.29 28.74
N ASP A 35 -17.35 49.14 28.05
CA ASP A 35 -17.95 48.82 26.75
C ASP A 35 -16.86 48.47 25.71
N ARG A 36 -15.77 49.25 25.66
CA ARG A 36 -14.62 48.93 24.82
C ARG A 36 -13.93 47.63 25.21
N THR A 37 -13.80 47.33 26.50
CA THR A 37 -13.19 46.07 26.94
C THR A 37 -14.09 44.88 26.66
N ASP A 38 -15.41 45.02 26.76
CA ASP A 38 -16.38 43.97 26.44
C ASP A 38 -16.39 43.70 24.93
N ASP A 39 -16.38 44.75 24.09
CA ASP A 39 -16.25 44.63 22.62
C ASP A 39 -14.91 44.03 22.20
N ALA A 40 -13.79 44.48 22.80
CA ALA A 40 -12.47 43.93 22.51
C ALA A 40 -12.37 42.46 22.94
N SER A 41 -12.98 42.08 24.07
CA SER A 41 -13.04 40.69 24.54
C SER A 41 -13.87 39.82 23.59
N GLN A 42 -15.03 40.31 23.14
CA GLN A 42 -15.85 39.61 22.14
C GLN A 42 -15.14 39.49 20.79
N GLN A 43 -14.39 40.51 20.37
CA GLN A 43 -13.57 40.44 19.15
C GLN A 43 -12.46 39.38 19.30
N VAL A 44 -11.74 39.35 20.44
CA VAL A 44 -10.71 38.34 20.72
C VAL A 44 -11.30 36.93 20.79
N GLU A 45 -12.48 36.75 21.38
CA GLU A 45 -13.20 35.46 21.37
C GLU A 45 -13.64 35.03 19.97
N ARG A 46 -14.11 35.97 19.12
CA ARG A 46 -14.44 35.69 17.71
C ARG A 46 -13.22 35.39 16.85
N TYR A 47 -12.08 36.02 17.11
CA TYR A 47 -10.82 35.73 16.42
C TYR A 47 -10.14 34.44 16.91
N SER A 48 -10.48 33.96 18.11
CA SER A 48 -9.99 32.67 18.64
C SER A 48 -10.80 31.46 18.16
N SER A 49 -11.91 31.68 17.44
CA SER A 49 -12.69 30.61 16.80
C SER A 49 -12.33 30.49 15.32
N THR A 50 -12.00 29.27 14.89
CA THR A 50 -11.81 28.76 13.50
C THR A 50 -10.40 28.44 13.00
N VAL A 51 -9.49 28.00 13.87
CA VAL A 51 -8.53 26.96 13.43
C VAL A 51 -9.02 25.67 14.05
N GLN A 52 -9.43 24.71 13.22
CA GLN A 52 -9.71 23.35 13.66
C GLN A 52 -8.48 22.51 13.39
N THR A 53 -8.20 21.58 14.30
CA THR A 53 -7.19 20.55 14.06
C THR A 53 -7.55 19.78 12.78
N GLN A 54 -6.56 19.52 11.94
CA GLN A 54 -6.70 18.74 10.72
C GLN A 54 -5.71 17.58 10.69
N VAL A 55 -6.20 16.41 10.29
CA VAL A 55 -5.39 15.22 10.06
C VAL A 55 -5.77 14.53 8.76
N THR A 56 -4.79 13.89 8.12
CA THR A 56 -4.99 12.99 6.98
C THR A 56 -3.96 11.88 7.04
N ILE A 57 -4.40 10.63 6.94
CA ILE A 57 -3.51 9.48 6.78
C ILE A 57 -3.01 9.48 5.33
N THR A 58 -1.69 9.62 5.14
CA THR A 58 -1.04 9.73 3.83
C THR A 58 -0.49 8.40 3.33
N SER A 59 -0.18 7.47 4.25
CA SER A 59 0.25 6.11 3.94
C SER A 59 -0.21 5.16 5.03
N PRO A 60 -0.72 3.96 4.68
CA PRO A 60 -1.30 3.62 3.39
C PRO A 60 -2.49 4.55 3.07
N VAL A 61 -2.90 4.62 1.80
CA VAL A 61 -4.15 5.31 1.43
C VAL A 61 -5.35 4.37 1.63
N HIS A 62 -6.57 4.93 1.66
CA HIS A 62 -7.81 4.14 1.74
C HIS A 62 -7.88 3.05 0.66
N ASN A 63 -8.27 1.83 1.05
CA ASN A 63 -8.28 0.60 0.25
C ASN A 63 -6.90 0.10 -0.20
N SER A 64 -5.84 0.45 0.52
CA SER A 64 -4.51 -0.14 0.30
C SER A 64 -4.50 -1.64 0.62
N ILE A 65 -3.46 -2.33 0.15
CA ILE A 65 -3.26 -3.76 0.35
C ILE A 65 -2.02 -4.01 1.18
N ALA A 66 -2.13 -4.91 2.14
CA ALA A 66 -1.02 -5.46 2.90
C ALA A 66 -1.07 -6.99 2.91
N TYR A 67 -0.03 -7.60 3.48
CA TYR A 67 0.07 -9.06 3.60
C TYR A 67 0.25 -9.48 5.05
N SER A 68 -0.43 -10.54 5.45
CA SER A 68 -0.33 -11.10 6.79
C SER A 68 1.12 -11.47 7.13
N GLY A 69 1.56 -11.15 8.34
CA GLY A 69 2.92 -11.34 8.84
C GLY A 69 3.91 -10.26 8.38
N ASN A 70 3.50 -9.27 7.59
CA ASN A 70 4.34 -8.11 7.27
C ASN A 70 4.04 -6.91 8.18
N GLU A 71 5.08 -6.14 8.44
CA GLU A 71 4.95 -4.82 9.04
C GLU A 71 4.42 -3.81 8.00
N VAL A 72 3.40 -3.07 8.39
CA VAL A 72 2.82 -1.97 7.61
C VAL A 72 3.14 -0.67 8.31
N PHE A 73 3.75 0.26 7.57
CA PHE A 73 4.08 1.60 8.07
C PHE A 73 2.96 2.59 7.74
N PHE A 74 2.47 3.26 8.77
CA PHE A 74 1.46 4.29 8.70
C PHE A 74 2.07 5.67 8.92
N GLU A 75 1.63 6.63 8.13
CA GLU A 75 2.06 8.02 8.19
C GLU A 75 0.84 8.93 8.04
N ALA A 76 0.81 9.99 8.84
CA ALA A 76 -0.19 11.02 8.78
C ALA A 76 0.44 12.40 8.65
N GLN A 77 -0.27 13.25 7.91
CA GLN A 77 0.01 14.67 7.82
C GLN A 77 -1.00 15.44 8.66
N THR A 78 -0.50 16.33 9.50
CA THR A 78 -1.32 17.21 10.34
C THR A 78 -0.91 18.66 10.22
N ASP A 79 -1.76 19.56 10.70
CA ASP A 79 -1.33 20.91 11.01
C ASP A 79 -0.41 20.97 12.25
N SER A 80 0.15 22.15 12.50
CA SER A 80 1.05 22.41 13.63
C SER A 80 0.35 22.52 14.98
N SER A 81 -0.98 22.48 15.02
CA SER A 81 -1.78 22.58 16.25
C SER A 81 -1.93 21.25 16.97
N VAL A 82 -1.69 20.14 16.28
CA VAL A 82 -1.77 18.79 16.87
C VAL A 82 -0.72 18.60 17.93
N THR A 83 -1.18 18.14 19.10
CA THR A 83 -0.36 17.86 20.28
C THR A 83 -0.27 16.37 20.59
N ASN A 84 -1.32 15.60 20.27
CA ASN A 84 -1.40 14.17 20.55
C ASN A 84 -2.03 13.41 19.37
N TYR A 85 -1.65 12.14 19.24
CA TYR A 85 -2.15 11.20 18.25
C TYR A 85 -2.59 9.93 18.96
N PHE A 86 -3.69 9.35 18.51
CA PHE A 86 -4.17 8.05 18.98
C PHE A 86 -4.58 7.23 17.76
N TRP A 87 -4.01 6.03 17.64
CA TRP A 87 -4.28 5.12 16.53
C TRP A 87 -5.14 3.96 17.01
N TYR A 88 -6.08 3.55 16.17
CA TYR A 88 -6.98 2.43 16.43
C TYR A 88 -6.97 1.46 15.25
N VAL A 89 -7.06 0.17 15.56
CA VAL A 89 -7.28 -0.91 14.59
C VAL A 89 -8.58 -1.60 14.96
N ASP A 90 -9.56 -1.57 14.06
CA ASP A 90 -10.92 -2.10 14.29
C ASP A 90 -11.58 -1.58 15.59
N GLY A 91 -11.28 -0.33 15.94
CA GLY A 91 -11.78 0.35 17.14
C GLY A 91 -10.97 0.09 18.41
N ASP A 92 -9.98 -0.80 18.39
CA ASP A 92 -9.07 -1.04 19.50
C ASP A 92 -7.88 -0.08 19.45
N GLU A 93 -7.67 0.68 20.52
CA GLU A 93 -6.53 1.62 20.62
C GLU A 93 -5.21 0.85 20.65
N ILE A 94 -4.24 1.27 19.84
CA ILE A 94 -2.90 0.71 19.86
C ILE A 94 -2.08 1.50 20.90
N PRO A 95 -1.76 0.91 22.07
CA PRO A 95 -1.16 1.64 23.17
C PRO A 95 0.24 2.18 22.83
N ASP A 96 0.63 3.28 23.46
CA ASP A 96 1.97 3.90 23.35
C ASP A 96 2.36 4.43 21.97
N HIS A 97 1.46 4.42 20.97
CA HIS A 97 1.70 5.00 19.65
C HIS A 97 1.15 6.42 19.54
N THR A 98 1.88 7.38 20.13
CA THR A 98 1.46 8.79 20.21
C THR A 98 2.07 9.69 19.13
N GLY A 99 2.64 9.12 18.07
CA GLY A 99 3.26 9.84 16.97
C GLY A 99 2.36 9.98 15.74
N SER A 100 2.74 10.87 14.82
CA SER A 100 2.11 10.99 13.49
C SER A 100 2.39 9.81 12.55
N SER A 101 3.19 8.84 13.00
CA SER A 101 3.48 7.61 12.28
C SER A 101 3.60 6.44 13.27
N PHE A 102 3.29 5.24 12.79
CA PHE A 102 3.49 4.00 13.53
C PHE A 102 3.61 2.80 12.60
N SER A 103 4.09 1.68 13.12
CA SER A 103 4.13 0.40 12.40
C SER A 103 3.24 -0.63 13.09
N TYR A 104 2.57 -1.46 12.30
CA TYR A 104 1.72 -2.54 12.80
C TYR A 104 1.89 -3.84 12.00
N ILE A 105 1.82 -4.99 12.68
CA ILE A 105 1.91 -6.31 12.04
C ILE A 105 0.57 -7.01 12.15
N TYR A 106 -0.07 -7.24 11.01
CA TYR A 106 -1.32 -8.00 10.90
C TYR A 106 -1.01 -9.49 10.81
N GLN A 107 -1.38 -10.29 11.81
CA GLN A 107 -1.08 -11.73 11.80
C GLN A 107 -2.00 -12.52 10.89
N GLU A 108 -3.26 -12.08 10.75
CA GLU A 108 -4.29 -12.75 9.97
C GLU A 108 -4.71 -11.91 8.76
N PRO A 109 -5.17 -12.54 7.67
CA PRO A 109 -5.82 -11.84 6.58
C PRO A 109 -7.21 -11.33 7.00
N GLY A 110 -7.62 -10.19 6.46
CA GLY A 110 -8.89 -9.54 6.76
C GLY A 110 -8.94 -8.10 6.27
N ASP A 111 -10.12 -7.49 6.37
CA ASP A 111 -10.28 -6.07 6.18
C ASP A 111 -10.19 -5.39 7.55
N TYR A 112 -9.31 -4.40 7.66
CA TYR A 112 -9.01 -3.69 8.91
C TYR A 112 -9.33 -2.21 8.74
N GLU A 113 -10.11 -1.65 9.65
CA GLU A 113 -10.34 -0.21 9.73
C GLU A 113 -9.27 0.43 10.62
N ILE A 114 -8.52 1.38 10.05
CA ILE A 114 -7.49 2.12 10.76
C ILE A 114 -7.97 3.53 10.97
N GLU A 115 -8.14 3.90 12.24
CA GLU A 115 -8.56 5.23 12.64
C GLU A 115 -7.39 5.98 13.30
N LEU A 116 -7.23 7.25 12.93
CA LEU A 116 -6.36 8.19 13.59
C LEU A 116 -7.17 9.33 14.17
N LYS A 117 -7.04 9.52 15.49
CA LYS A 117 -7.53 10.68 16.22
C LYS A 117 -6.38 11.63 16.53
N ALA A 118 -6.46 12.85 16.00
CA ALA A 118 -5.51 13.92 16.28
C ALA A 118 -6.13 14.96 17.20
N VAL A 119 -5.45 15.32 18.29
CA VAL A 119 -5.95 16.26 19.31
C VAL A 119 -5.01 17.46 19.44
N GLY A 120 -5.58 18.66 19.38
CA GLY A 120 -4.89 19.93 19.58
C GLY A 120 -5.74 20.95 20.36
N PRO A 121 -5.18 22.12 20.71
CA PRO A 121 -5.93 23.20 21.36
C PRO A 121 -7.11 23.72 20.51
N ALA A 122 -7.01 23.51 19.20
CA ALA A 122 -7.98 23.84 18.18
C ALA A 122 -9.16 22.84 18.09
N GLY A 123 -9.10 21.70 18.79
CA GLY A 123 -10.12 20.67 18.79
C GLY A 123 -9.56 19.27 18.48
N THR A 124 -10.41 18.43 17.91
CA THR A 124 -10.06 17.06 17.51
C THR A 124 -10.52 16.83 16.08
N ASP A 125 -9.71 16.10 15.31
CA ASP A 125 -10.09 15.57 14.00
C ASP A 125 -9.75 14.09 13.92
N GLU A 126 -10.58 13.37 13.19
CA GLU A 126 -10.53 11.91 13.07
C GLU A 126 -10.55 11.52 11.58
N LYS A 127 -9.78 10.49 11.23
CA LYS A 127 -9.73 9.93 9.89
C LYS A 127 -9.60 8.43 9.94
N SER A 128 -10.39 7.77 9.10
CA SER A 128 -10.33 6.32 8.92
C SER A 128 -9.90 5.96 7.50
N ILE A 129 -9.14 4.88 7.38
CA ILE A 129 -8.86 4.20 6.13
C ILE A 129 -9.22 2.72 6.26
N LEU A 130 -9.61 2.10 5.14
CA LEU A 130 -9.76 0.66 5.07
C LEU A 130 -8.47 0.05 4.51
N LEU A 131 -7.93 -0.97 5.18
CA LEU A 131 -6.78 -1.73 4.74
C LEU A 131 -7.20 -3.18 4.47
N HIS A 132 -6.90 -3.68 3.28
CA HIS A 132 -7.16 -5.08 2.93
C HIS A 132 -5.88 -5.92 3.13
N VAL A 133 -5.89 -6.81 4.11
CA VAL A 133 -4.77 -7.72 4.41
C VAL A 133 -5.06 -9.09 3.81
N TYR A 134 -4.19 -9.55 2.92
CA TYR A 134 -4.30 -10.88 2.32
C TYR A 134 -3.23 -11.82 2.86
N SER A 135 -3.45 -13.12 2.74
CA SER A 135 -2.40 -14.10 2.94
C SER A 135 -1.29 -13.93 1.89
N LYS A 136 -0.05 -14.29 2.23
CA LYS A 136 1.03 -14.38 1.25
C LYS A 136 0.84 -15.57 0.31
N ASN A 137 1.45 -15.51 -0.86
CA ASN A 137 1.71 -16.72 -1.65
C ASN A 137 2.90 -17.45 -1.04
N LEU A 138 2.80 -18.78 -0.94
CA LEU A 138 3.88 -19.62 -0.42
C LEU A 138 4.44 -20.47 -1.55
N LYS A 139 5.77 -20.45 -1.70
CA LYS A 139 6.48 -21.27 -2.69
C LYS A 139 6.74 -22.68 -2.16
N ASN A 140 6.63 -23.64 -3.05
CA ASN A 140 7.02 -25.02 -2.79
C ASN A 140 8.53 -25.18 -2.99
N MET A 141 9.31 -24.94 -1.94
CA MET A 141 10.77 -24.99 -2.01
C MET A 141 11.31 -26.39 -2.41
N ASN A 142 10.54 -27.45 -2.20
CA ASN A 142 10.91 -28.81 -2.61
C ASN A 142 10.85 -29.02 -4.13
N LYS A 143 10.20 -28.12 -4.88
CA LYS A 143 10.19 -28.13 -6.35
C LYS A 143 11.44 -27.49 -6.95
N TYR A 144 12.21 -26.75 -6.15
CA TYR A 144 13.45 -26.13 -6.57
C TYR A 144 14.64 -27.07 -6.30
N SER A 145 15.49 -27.24 -7.31
CA SER A 145 16.81 -27.83 -7.11
C SER A 145 17.77 -26.78 -6.49
N GLN A 146 18.97 -27.20 -6.09
CA GLN A 146 19.94 -26.28 -5.48
C GLN A 146 20.34 -25.11 -6.40
N ASN A 147 20.45 -25.36 -7.72
CA ASN A 147 20.79 -24.37 -8.75
C ASN A 147 19.87 -24.58 -9.98
N PRO A 148 18.59 -24.18 -9.89
CA PRO A 148 17.61 -24.51 -10.92
C PRO A 148 17.89 -23.71 -12.19
N ILE A 149 17.72 -24.37 -13.34
CA ILE A 149 17.75 -23.74 -14.66
C ILE A 149 16.37 -23.91 -15.29
N PHE A 150 15.68 -22.79 -15.51
CA PHE A 150 14.36 -22.79 -16.15
C PHE A 150 14.47 -22.74 -17.66
N LEU A 151 13.92 -23.74 -18.33
CA LEU A 151 13.87 -23.83 -19.79
C LEU A 151 12.42 -23.69 -20.26
N THR A 152 12.20 -23.09 -21.43
CA THR A 152 10.87 -23.01 -22.06
C THR A 152 10.98 -23.28 -23.56
N PRO A 153 10.02 -24.00 -24.18
CA PRO A 153 10.00 -24.13 -25.65
C PRO A 153 9.75 -22.77 -26.33
N ALA A 154 10.27 -22.60 -27.55
CA ALA A 154 9.98 -21.41 -28.37
C ALA A 154 8.59 -21.39 -29.02
N THR A 155 7.75 -22.35 -28.67
CA THR A 155 6.42 -22.48 -29.25
C THR A 155 5.44 -22.71 -28.12
N SER A 156 4.39 -21.90 -28.08
CA SER A 156 3.17 -22.19 -27.35
C SER A 156 2.11 -22.69 -28.33
N SER A 157 0.97 -23.18 -27.82
CA SER A 157 -0.22 -23.47 -28.63
C SER A 157 -0.71 -22.28 -29.45
N ARG A 158 -0.27 -21.06 -29.12
CA ARG A 158 -0.56 -19.80 -29.82
C ARG A 158 0.59 -19.31 -30.71
N GLY A 159 1.71 -20.03 -30.76
CA GLY A 159 2.91 -19.66 -31.53
C GLY A 159 3.83 -18.64 -30.84
N ILE A 160 3.57 -18.32 -29.58
CA ILE A 160 4.19 -17.21 -28.85
C ILE A 160 5.05 -17.73 -27.69
N ALA A 161 6.38 -17.59 -27.81
CA ALA A 161 7.35 -18.08 -26.81
C ALA A 161 7.41 -17.24 -25.53
N TRP A 162 7.09 -15.95 -25.63
CA TRP A 162 7.37 -14.99 -24.56
C TRP A 162 6.47 -15.18 -23.34
N GLU A 163 5.23 -15.68 -23.48
CA GLU A 163 4.35 -15.94 -22.34
C GLU A 163 4.98 -16.93 -21.36
N ASN A 164 5.54 -18.02 -21.90
CA ASN A 164 6.18 -19.06 -21.10
C ASN A 164 7.47 -18.53 -20.45
N LEU A 165 8.22 -17.68 -21.16
CA LEU A 165 9.39 -16.98 -20.63
C LEU A 165 9.01 -16.04 -19.49
N HIS A 166 7.90 -15.32 -19.61
CA HIS A 166 7.44 -14.40 -18.58
C HIS A 166 6.89 -15.13 -17.36
N LYS A 167 6.23 -16.30 -17.53
CA LYS A 167 5.75 -17.13 -16.42
C LYS A 167 6.87 -17.61 -15.49
N ILE A 168 8.06 -17.89 -16.01
CA ILE A 168 9.19 -18.37 -15.19
C ILE A 168 9.89 -17.26 -14.39
N ILE A 169 9.70 -15.99 -14.75
CA ILE A 169 10.28 -14.85 -14.01
C ILE A 169 9.87 -14.87 -12.53
N PRO A 170 8.57 -14.89 -12.16
CA PRO A 170 8.16 -14.95 -10.74
C PRO A 170 8.52 -16.25 -10.03
N LEU A 171 8.99 -17.28 -10.75
CA LEU A 171 9.54 -18.49 -10.15
C LEU A 171 11.02 -18.34 -9.80
N ALA A 172 11.79 -17.73 -10.71
CA ALA A 172 13.23 -17.60 -10.59
C ALA A 172 13.65 -16.39 -9.75
N VAL A 173 12.85 -15.34 -9.76
CA VAL A 173 13.11 -14.10 -9.01
C VAL A 173 11.83 -13.73 -8.28
N TRP A 174 11.92 -13.49 -6.98
CA TRP A 174 10.78 -12.96 -6.22
C TRP A 174 11.22 -12.12 -5.04
N SER A 175 10.36 -11.20 -4.64
CA SER A 175 10.53 -10.47 -3.38
C SER A 175 9.86 -11.23 -2.24
N GLU A 176 10.54 -11.31 -1.10
CA GLU A 176 10.03 -11.87 0.14
C GLU A 176 10.49 -10.98 1.28
N ASP A 177 9.55 -10.39 2.01
CA ASP A 177 9.80 -9.53 3.18
C ASP A 177 10.83 -8.40 2.89
N ASN A 178 10.64 -7.71 1.77
CA ASN A 178 11.53 -6.66 1.23
C ASN A 178 12.94 -7.14 0.80
N SER A 179 13.23 -8.44 0.86
CA SER A 179 14.44 -9.05 0.32
C SER A 179 14.17 -9.65 -1.06
N LEU A 180 15.16 -9.61 -1.95
CA LEU A 180 15.05 -10.21 -3.28
C LEU A 180 15.74 -11.56 -3.29
N THR A 181 14.95 -12.63 -3.44
CA THR A 181 15.48 -13.96 -3.71
C THR A 181 15.57 -14.18 -5.22
N HIS A 182 16.69 -14.73 -5.66
CA HIS A 182 16.90 -15.03 -7.07
C HIS A 182 17.68 -16.33 -7.25
N TYR A 183 17.22 -17.14 -8.18
CA TYR A 183 17.97 -18.24 -8.76
C TYR A 183 18.57 -17.82 -10.09
N PRO A 184 19.64 -18.49 -10.55
CA PRO A 184 20.16 -18.30 -11.90
C PRO A 184 19.08 -18.58 -12.96
N LEU A 185 18.47 -17.53 -13.50
CA LEU A 185 17.54 -17.67 -14.60
C LEU A 185 18.31 -17.79 -15.91
N ARG A 186 18.40 -19.01 -16.45
CA ARG A 186 18.89 -19.24 -17.82
C ARG A 186 17.75 -19.70 -18.70
N ALA A 187 16.96 -18.73 -19.17
CA ALA A 187 15.87 -19.02 -20.06
C ALA A 187 16.36 -19.17 -21.50
N TYR A 188 16.21 -20.37 -22.05
CA TYR A 188 16.55 -20.64 -23.43
C TYR A 188 15.29 -20.72 -24.26
N ASN A 189 15.23 -19.90 -25.31
CA ASN A 189 14.17 -19.92 -26.29
C ASN A 189 14.55 -20.85 -27.45
N PHE A 190 14.11 -22.11 -27.40
CA PHE A 190 14.52 -23.12 -28.37
C PHE A 190 13.50 -23.31 -29.49
N LYS A 191 13.85 -22.92 -30.73
CA LYS A 191 13.02 -23.15 -31.93
C LYS A 191 12.73 -24.63 -32.19
N SER A 192 13.60 -25.52 -31.71
CA SER A 192 13.50 -26.98 -31.76
C SER A 192 14.14 -27.58 -30.51
N VAL A 193 13.78 -28.81 -30.16
CA VAL A 193 14.40 -29.54 -29.04
C VAL A 193 15.93 -29.48 -29.17
N PRO A 194 16.68 -28.99 -28.16
CA PRO A 194 18.12 -28.90 -28.27
C PRO A 194 18.72 -30.31 -28.30
N SER A 195 19.86 -30.47 -28.97
CA SER A 195 20.59 -31.74 -28.97
C SER A 195 21.14 -32.06 -27.58
N ALA A 196 21.33 -33.34 -27.28
CA ALA A 196 21.90 -33.78 -26.00
C ALA A 196 23.28 -33.16 -25.73
N THR A 197 24.07 -32.88 -26.76
CA THR A 197 25.39 -32.25 -26.67
C THR A 197 25.31 -30.75 -26.35
N GLU A 198 24.42 -30.01 -27.01
CA GLU A 198 24.17 -28.59 -26.69
C GLU A 198 23.72 -28.44 -25.25
N LEU A 199 22.77 -29.30 -24.83
CA LEU A 199 22.34 -29.36 -23.44
C LEU A 199 23.49 -29.72 -22.51
N THR A 200 24.27 -30.79 -22.75
CA THR A 200 25.39 -31.17 -21.86
C THR A 200 26.39 -30.02 -21.65
N ASN A 201 26.65 -29.22 -22.68
CA ASN A 201 27.51 -28.04 -22.57
C ASN A 201 26.86 -26.88 -21.80
N LEU A 202 25.54 -26.69 -21.93
CA LEU A 202 24.76 -25.76 -21.10
C LEU A 202 24.68 -26.21 -19.63
N MET A 203 24.83 -27.51 -19.37
CA MET A 203 24.54 -28.19 -18.10
C MET A 203 25.75 -28.49 -17.21
N LYS A 204 26.98 -28.11 -17.60
CA LYS A 204 28.18 -28.38 -16.79
C LYS A 204 28.07 -27.74 -15.39
N GLY A 205 27.74 -28.55 -14.38
CA GLY A 205 27.76 -28.19 -12.96
C GLY A 205 26.44 -27.83 -12.28
N ASN A 206 25.26 -28.05 -12.92
CA ASN A 206 23.97 -27.65 -12.34
C ASN A 206 22.94 -28.80 -12.29
N SER A 207 22.06 -28.78 -11.27
CA SER A 207 20.96 -29.73 -11.06
C SER A 207 19.63 -29.08 -11.48
N PHE A 208 18.78 -29.75 -12.26
CA PHE A 208 17.65 -29.11 -12.96
C PHE A 208 16.32 -29.05 -12.19
N GLY A 209 15.58 -27.95 -12.40
CA GLY A 209 14.14 -27.83 -12.20
C GLY A 209 13.55 -27.24 -13.48
N TYR A 210 12.65 -27.96 -14.15
CA TYR A 210 12.30 -27.75 -15.56
C TYR A 210 10.78 -27.67 -15.75
N ILE A 211 10.30 -26.81 -16.66
CA ILE A 211 8.88 -26.73 -17.06
C ILE A 211 8.79 -26.77 -18.58
N THR A 212 8.48 -27.92 -19.19
CA THR A 212 8.09 -27.96 -20.62
C THR A 212 7.03 -29.01 -20.93
N GLU A 213 6.50 -28.98 -22.15
CA GLU A 213 5.79 -30.11 -22.74
C GLU A 213 6.70 -31.35 -22.72
N THR A 214 6.40 -32.30 -21.85
CA THR A 214 7.18 -33.52 -21.57
C THR A 214 7.54 -34.30 -22.83
N ASN A 215 6.68 -34.27 -23.86
CA ASN A 215 6.81 -35.06 -25.08
C ASN A 215 7.89 -34.55 -26.06
N LYS A 216 8.54 -33.43 -25.76
CA LYS A 216 9.60 -32.84 -26.59
C LYS A 216 10.99 -32.99 -25.98
N VAL A 217 11.19 -33.86 -24.99
CA VAL A 217 12.50 -34.11 -24.36
C VAL A 217 13.00 -35.52 -24.70
N SER A 218 14.24 -35.64 -25.17
CA SER A 218 14.83 -36.93 -25.55
C SER A 218 14.97 -37.89 -24.35
N ALA A 219 14.92 -39.20 -24.60
CA ALA A 219 14.90 -40.23 -23.55
C ALA A 219 16.12 -40.16 -22.60
N GLY A 220 17.33 -39.95 -23.11
CA GLY A 220 18.54 -39.82 -22.28
C GLY A 220 18.58 -38.57 -21.40
N LEU A 221 17.80 -37.53 -21.74
CA LEU A 221 17.63 -36.35 -20.89
C LEU A 221 16.71 -36.62 -19.70
N ARG A 222 15.66 -37.45 -19.88
CA ARG A 222 14.70 -37.79 -18.82
C ARG A 222 15.37 -38.50 -17.64
N GLU A 223 16.46 -39.22 -17.91
CA GLU A 223 17.25 -39.94 -16.90
C GLU A 223 18.06 -39.00 -15.98
N HIS A 224 18.31 -37.75 -16.37
CA HIS A 224 19.13 -36.80 -15.62
C HIS A 224 18.38 -35.56 -15.10
N LEU A 225 17.16 -35.29 -15.58
CA LEU A 225 16.56 -33.94 -15.50
C LEU A 225 15.23 -33.80 -14.75
N ASN A 226 14.64 -34.90 -14.25
CA ASN A 226 13.32 -34.91 -13.60
C ASN A 226 12.32 -33.87 -14.18
N PRO A 227 12.07 -33.86 -15.49
CA PRO A 227 11.35 -32.79 -16.17
C PRO A 227 9.92 -32.67 -15.63
N GLN A 228 9.49 -31.45 -15.27
CA GLN A 228 8.09 -31.19 -14.90
C GLN A 228 7.31 -30.71 -16.11
N ASP A 229 6.03 -31.10 -16.15
CA ASP A 229 5.08 -30.68 -17.19
C ASP A 229 4.79 -29.18 -17.08
N GLN A 230 4.37 -28.53 -18.17
CA GLN A 230 3.90 -27.14 -18.12
C GLN A 230 2.72 -26.95 -17.15
N ASN A 231 1.89 -27.98 -17.00
CA ASN A 231 0.81 -27.99 -16.01
C ASN A 231 1.32 -27.97 -14.56
N ALA A 232 2.59 -28.31 -14.32
CA ALA A 232 3.21 -28.25 -13.01
C ALA A 232 3.58 -26.82 -12.57
N TYR A 233 3.30 -25.80 -13.40
CA TYR A 233 3.51 -24.40 -13.03
C TYR A 233 3.01 -24.13 -11.62
N PHE A 234 1.72 -24.40 -11.35
CA PHE A 234 1.13 -24.13 -10.05
C PHE A 234 1.67 -24.99 -8.90
N ASP A 235 2.34 -26.11 -9.18
CA ASP A 235 2.93 -26.95 -8.13
C ASP A 235 4.11 -26.27 -7.40
N PHE A 236 4.69 -25.22 -8.01
CA PHE A 236 5.70 -24.37 -7.39
C PHE A 236 5.13 -23.47 -6.29
N TRP A 237 3.81 -23.50 -6.08
CA TRP A 237 3.13 -22.81 -5.00
C TRP A 237 2.43 -23.81 -4.09
N THR A 238 2.66 -23.71 -2.78
CA THR A 238 1.91 -24.46 -1.76
C THR A 238 0.65 -23.71 -1.31
N ALA A 239 0.65 -22.39 -1.46
CA ALA A 239 -0.52 -21.55 -1.22
C ALA A 239 -0.55 -20.40 -2.24
N ILE A 240 -1.74 -20.17 -2.80
CA ILE A 240 -2.02 -19.05 -3.69
C ILE A 240 -3.11 -18.20 -3.04
N SER A 241 -2.78 -16.95 -2.83
CA SER A 241 -3.55 -15.91 -2.16
C SER A 241 -3.75 -14.70 -3.08
N SER A 242 -2.82 -14.50 -4.01
CA SER A 242 -2.91 -13.51 -5.08
C SER A 242 -2.36 -14.02 -6.41
N VAL A 243 -2.80 -13.43 -7.52
CA VAL A 243 -2.32 -13.72 -8.87
C VAL A 243 -2.19 -12.43 -9.68
N VAL A 244 -1.30 -12.42 -10.66
CA VAL A 244 -1.20 -11.37 -11.68
C VAL A 244 -1.78 -11.90 -12.98
N VAL A 245 -2.71 -11.15 -13.58
CA VAL A 245 -3.41 -11.49 -14.82
C VAL A 245 -3.07 -10.47 -15.90
N ILE A 246 -2.82 -10.96 -17.10
CA ILE A 246 -2.61 -10.13 -18.28
C ILE A 246 -3.24 -10.81 -19.49
N ASP A 247 -3.70 -9.98 -20.43
CA ASP A 247 -4.14 -10.43 -21.74
C ASP A 247 -2.94 -10.87 -22.60
N PRO A 248 -2.95 -12.10 -23.16
CA PRO A 248 -1.88 -12.58 -24.04
C PRO A 248 -1.68 -11.75 -25.31
N ASP A 249 -2.64 -10.93 -25.72
CA ASP A 249 -2.48 -10.04 -26.88
C ASP A 249 -1.64 -8.78 -26.56
N ASN A 250 -1.22 -8.60 -25.31
CA ASN A 250 -0.54 -7.40 -24.82
C ASN A 250 0.93 -7.66 -24.45
N GLU A 251 1.77 -7.95 -25.45
CA GLU A 251 3.20 -8.30 -25.28
C GLU A 251 4.01 -7.21 -24.57
N ASP A 252 3.76 -5.94 -24.90
CA ASP A 252 4.48 -4.78 -24.34
C ASP A 252 4.33 -4.69 -22.82
N ASP A 253 3.17 -5.12 -22.30
CA ASP A 253 2.81 -5.09 -20.88
C ASP A 253 3.28 -6.36 -20.16
N ALA A 254 3.56 -7.43 -20.90
CA ALA A 254 3.82 -8.76 -20.34
C ALA A 254 5.11 -8.83 -19.52
N LEU A 255 6.17 -8.15 -19.96
CA LEU A 255 7.40 -8.09 -19.17
C LEU A 255 7.18 -7.33 -17.86
N LEU A 256 6.47 -6.19 -17.89
CA LEU A 256 6.17 -5.42 -16.68
C LEU A 256 5.29 -6.21 -15.72
N ALA A 257 4.28 -6.93 -16.25
CA ALA A 257 3.46 -7.83 -15.47
C ALA A 257 4.28 -8.95 -14.83
N ALA A 258 5.26 -9.52 -15.55
CA ALA A 258 6.14 -10.56 -15.00
C ALA A 258 7.07 -10.04 -13.90
N LEU A 259 7.64 -8.85 -14.07
CA LEU A 259 8.45 -8.20 -13.04
C LEU A 259 7.59 -7.85 -11.81
N PHE A 260 6.36 -7.38 -12.03
CA PHE A 260 5.42 -7.11 -10.94
C PHE A 260 4.99 -8.40 -10.23
N ALA A 261 4.77 -9.49 -10.97
CA ALA A 261 4.50 -10.81 -10.41
C ALA A 261 5.67 -11.31 -9.56
N ALA A 262 6.92 -11.10 -10.00
CA ALA A 262 8.10 -11.37 -9.18
C ALA A 262 8.10 -10.51 -7.90
N TYR A 263 7.83 -9.22 -8.03
CA TYR A 263 7.81 -8.29 -6.89
C TYR A 263 6.72 -8.63 -5.88
N SER A 264 5.53 -9.00 -6.35
CA SER A 264 4.40 -9.40 -5.52
C SER A 264 4.42 -10.88 -5.13
N ASN A 265 5.49 -11.61 -5.46
CA ASN A 265 5.62 -13.07 -5.30
C ASN A 265 4.36 -13.84 -5.75
N SER A 266 3.80 -13.49 -6.91
CA SER A 266 2.52 -13.98 -7.39
C SER A 266 2.67 -14.81 -8.68
N PRO A 267 1.84 -15.84 -8.90
CA PRO A 267 1.73 -16.50 -10.19
C PRO A 267 1.30 -15.50 -11.27
N LEU A 268 1.86 -15.63 -12.47
CA LEU A 268 1.51 -14.85 -13.66
C LEU A 268 0.63 -15.67 -14.60
N LEU A 269 -0.55 -15.14 -14.92
CA LEU A 269 -1.56 -15.78 -15.74
C LEU A 269 -1.79 -15.00 -17.03
N PHE A 270 -1.61 -15.67 -18.16
CA PHE A 270 -1.96 -15.17 -19.49
C PHE A 270 -3.35 -15.65 -19.84
N LEU A 271 -4.34 -14.78 -19.68
CA LEU A 271 -5.76 -15.14 -19.78
C LEU A 271 -6.50 -14.28 -20.79
N ASP A 272 -7.43 -14.91 -21.49
CA ASP A 272 -8.35 -14.26 -22.42
C ASP A 272 -9.75 -14.89 -22.31
N ASN A 273 -10.68 -14.48 -23.16
CA ASN A 273 -12.03 -15.02 -23.22
C ASN A 273 -12.08 -16.54 -23.47
N THR A 274 -11.04 -17.13 -24.07
CA THR A 274 -11.02 -18.56 -24.46
C THR A 274 -10.60 -19.47 -23.32
N ASN A 275 -9.72 -19.01 -22.44
CA ASN A 275 -9.08 -19.88 -21.44
C ASN A 275 -9.44 -19.53 -19.98
N TYR A 276 -9.94 -18.33 -19.68
CA TYR A 276 -10.07 -17.87 -18.30
C TYR A 276 -11.00 -18.73 -17.44
N ASN A 277 -12.00 -19.39 -18.06
CA ASN A 277 -12.90 -20.32 -17.37
C ASN A 277 -12.14 -21.48 -16.69
N GLY A 278 -11.06 -21.97 -17.31
CA GLY A 278 -10.24 -23.03 -16.71
C GLY A 278 -9.44 -22.55 -15.49
N TYR A 279 -9.19 -21.25 -15.39
CA TYR A 279 -8.41 -20.63 -14.30
C TYR A 279 -9.28 -20.01 -13.22
N LYS A 280 -10.61 -19.94 -13.39
CA LYS A 280 -11.55 -19.44 -12.36
C LYS A 280 -11.31 -20.04 -10.98
N PRO A 281 -11.12 -21.37 -10.80
CA PRO A 281 -10.91 -21.95 -9.47
C PRO A 281 -9.67 -21.42 -8.75
N ILE A 282 -8.63 -21.01 -9.50
CA ILE A 282 -7.38 -20.46 -8.94
C ILE A 282 -7.54 -18.96 -8.62
N MET A 283 -8.45 -18.26 -9.30
CA MET A 283 -8.67 -16.82 -9.14
C MET A 283 -9.77 -16.48 -8.13
N THR A 284 -10.79 -17.32 -7.98
CA THR A 284 -11.95 -17.02 -7.12
C THR A 284 -11.54 -16.88 -5.65
N GLY A 285 -11.94 -15.77 -5.02
CA GLY A 285 -11.61 -15.47 -3.64
C GLY A 285 -10.14 -15.14 -3.39
N LYS A 286 -9.37 -14.85 -4.45
CA LYS A 286 -7.97 -14.40 -4.38
C LYS A 286 -7.87 -12.93 -4.78
N LYS A 287 -6.79 -12.27 -4.34
CA LYS A 287 -6.45 -10.96 -4.88
C LYS A 287 -5.96 -11.12 -6.31
N ILE A 288 -6.62 -10.44 -7.24
CA ILE A 288 -6.19 -10.37 -8.63
C ILE A 288 -5.58 -9.00 -8.86
N TYR A 289 -4.36 -8.99 -9.35
CA TYR A 289 -3.76 -7.83 -9.98
C TYR A 289 -3.91 -8.02 -11.47
N TRP A 290 -4.39 -7.00 -12.19
CA TRP A 290 -4.33 -7.07 -13.64
C TRP A 290 -3.58 -5.90 -14.23
N VAL A 291 -2.87 -6.21 -15.32
CA VAL A 291 -1.96 -5.29 -15.98
C VAL A 291 -2.46 -5.01 -17.37
N GLY A 292 -2.49 -3.73 -17.73
CA GLY A 292 -2.96 -3.30 -19.04
C GLY A 292 -4.46 -3.52 -19.22
N SER A 293 -4.87 -3.74 -20.46
CA SER A 293 -6.26 -4.05 -20.81
C SER A 293 -6.50 -5.55 -20.80
N LEU A 294 -7.72 -5.97 -20.46
CA LEU A 294 -8.18 -7.34 -20.58
C LEU A 294 -9.42 -7.38 -21.49
N ASP A 295 -9.61 -8.52 -22.15
CA ASP A 295 -10.88 -8.92 -22.75
C ASP A 295 -12.11 -8.65 -21.85
N THR A 296 -13.21 -8.14 -22.43
CA THR A 296 -14.39 -7.66 -21.69
C THR A 296 -14.96 -8.65 -20.67
N ASN A 297 -15.12 -9.93 -21.01
CA ASN A 297 -15.71 -10.89 -20.06
C ASN A 297 -14.75 -11.21 -18.91
N LEU A 298 -13.46 -11.33 -19.22
CA LEU A 298 -12.43 -11.52 -18.21
C LEU A 298 -12.35 -10.28 -17.30
N GLN A 299 -12.36 -9.08 -17.88
CA GLN A 299 -12.36 -7.83 -17.13
C GLN A 299 -13.57 -7.74 -16.18
N ASN A 300 -14.77 -8.06 -16.66
CA ASN A 300 -15.98 -8.06 -15.83
C ASN A 300 -15.87 -9.04 -14.65
N PHE A 301 -15.31 -10.24 -14.89
CA PHE A 301 -15.03 -11.20 -13.83
C PHE A 301 -14.02 -10.64 -12.82
N VAL A 302 -12.89 -10.10 -13.29
CA VAL A 302 -11.84 -9.56 -12.41
C VAL A 302 -12.36 -8.37 -11.59
N ILE A 303 -13.13 -7.46 -12.18
CA ILE A 303 -13.73 -6.31 -11.48
C ILE A 303 -14.70 -6.78 -10.38
N SER A 304 -15.48 -7.84 -10.64
CA SER A 304 -16.44 -8.36 -9.66
C SER A 304 -15.81 -8.92 -8.36
N GLN A 305 -14.48 -9.08 -8.34
CA GLN A 305 -13.72 -9.68 -7.24
C GLN A 305 -12.88 -8.62 -6.45
N GLN A 306 -13.21 -7.32 -6.53
CA GLN A 306 -12.58 -6.20 -5.77
C GLN A 306 -11.05 -6.07 -5.96
N ASN A 307 -10.64 -5.92 -7.21
CA ASN A 307 -9.24 -6.09 -7.62
C ASN A 307 -8.54 -4.79 -8.01
N THR A 308 -7.21 -4.87 -8.11
CA THR A 308 -6.37 -3.69 -8.37
C THR A 308 -5.88 -3.70 -9.82
N HIS A 309 -6.26 -2.66 -10.55
CA HIS A 309 -5.73 -2.39 -11.88
C HIS A 309 -4.39 -1.67 -11.78
N TYR A 310 -3.42 -2.10 -12.57
CA TYR A 310 -2.24 -1.31 -12.85
C TYR A 310 -2.08 -1.02 -14.34
N SER A 311 -1.91 0.26 -14.66
CA SER A 311 -1.41 0.69 -15.95
C SER A 311 0.10 0.50 -16.04
N ASN A 312 0.61 0.39 -17.27
CA ASN A 312 2.06 0.40 -17.53
C ASN A 312 2.79 1.58 -16.89
N ALA A 313 2.21 2.78 -16.93
CA ALA A 313 2.82 3.96 -16.36
C ALA A 313 3.01 3.81 -14.85
N GLN A 314 2.04 3.22 -14.16
CA GLN A 314 2.13 2.94 -12.73
C GLN A 314 3.21 1.90 -12.43
N LEU A 315 3.33 0.83 -13.22
CA LEU A 315 4.33 -0.22 -13.01
C LEU A 315 5.75 0.15 -13.42
N LYS A 316 5.94 1.16 -14.27
CA LYS A 316 7.27 1.71 -14.55
C LYS A 316 7.87 2.48 -13.37
N SER A 317 7.05 2.86 -12.40
CA SER A 317 7.50 3.52 -11.17
C SER A 317 8.05 2.51 -10.17
N THR A 318 9.21 2.85 -9.58
CA THR A 318 9.84 2.04 -8.52
C THR A 318 9.01 1.98 -7.24
N THR A 319 8.05 2.90 -7.07
CA THR A 319 7.07 2.86 -5.98
C THR A 319 6.15 1.63 -6.07
N ASN A 320 5.71 1.27 -7.29
CA ASN A 320 4.76 0.17 -7.48
C ASN A 320 5.43 -1.13 -7.92
N ASN A 321 6.60 -1.05 -8.54
CA ASN A 321 7.38 -2.23 -8.94
C ASN A 321 8.87 -1.96 -8.73
N ARG A 322 9.37 -2.36 -7.55
CA ARG A 322 10.77 -2.12 -7.17
C ARG A 322 11.77 -2.91 -8.02
N ILE A 323 11.32 -3.96 -8.72
CA ILE A 323 12.17 -4.78 -9.59
C ILE A 323 12.44 -4.08 -10.94
N VAL A 324 11.68 -3.05 -11.33
CA VAL A 324 11.95 -2.28 -12.57
C VAL A 324 13.23 -1.45 -12.45
N ASP A 325 13.74 -1.23 -11.23
CA ASP A 325 15.00 -0.53 -10.95
C ASP A 325 16.22 -1.46 -10.89
N LEU A 326 16.28 -2.48 -11.76
CA LEU A 326 17.46 -3.38 -11.81
C LEU A 326 18.73 -2.68 -12.31
N ASN A 327 18.63 -1.47 -12.88
CA ASN A 327 19.78 -0.66 -13.28
C ASN A 327 20.50 0.01 -12.08
N ALA A 328 19.88 0.11 -10.90
CA ALA A 328 20.50 0.77 -9.74
C ALA A 328 21.15 -0.19 -8.72
N ARG A 329 20.98 -1.52 -8.87
CA ARG A 329 21.43 -2.51 -7.87
C ARG A 329 22.32 -3.63 -8.41
N VAL A 330 22.75 -3.54 -9.66
CA VAL A 330 23.81 -4.40 -10.21
C VAL A 330 25.07 -3.55 -10.32
N SER A 331 25.82 -3.50 -9.24
CA SER A 331 27.23 -3.06 -9.19
C SER A 331 28.12 -4.23 -8.79
#